data_AF-A0A8T7E2P6-F1
#
_entry.id   AF-A0A8T7E2P6-F1
#
_cell.length_a   1.000
_cell.length_b   1.000
_cell.length_c   1.000
_cell.angle_alpha   90.00
_cell.angle_beta   90.00
_cell.angle_gamma   90.00
#
_symmetry.space_group_name_H-M   'P 1'
#
loop_
_entity.id
_entity.type
_entity.pdbx_description
1 polymer ?
#
loop_
_entity_poly.entity_id
_entity_poly.type
_entity_poly.pdbx_seq_one_letter_code
_entity_poly.pdbx_strand_id
1 'polypeptide(L)'
;ATVATLDRLGDTLLPGARDRGFTHFIDSQAGGPAADFLGLLRYMDWPPPYAAFYVDGAAALEALSQDRHAAPFHALDDGDATALVASISAAQPANWSGPPAPLFYFVTRSDAVDVCYGTMDGFAALNVPYVAHIPPPERW
;
A
#
# COMPACT_ATOMS: atom_id res chain seq x y z
N ALA A 1 -1.34 -12.79 -8.71
CA ALA A 1 -0.07 -12.48 -8.03
C ALA A 1 -0.15 -11.10 -7.40
N THR A 2 -0.17 -10.01 -8.19
CA THR A 2 -0.17 -8.62 -7.69
C THR A 2 -1.21 -8.31 -6.61
N VAL A 3 -2.49 -8.70 -6.80
CA VAL A 3 -3.56 -8.49 -5.79
C VAL A 3 -3.23 -9.16 -4.46
N ALA A 4 -2.81 -10.43 -4.49
CA ALA A 4 -2.47 -11.17 -3.28
C ALA A 4 -1.22 -10.57 -2.58
N THR A 5 -0.24 -10.11 -3.36
CA THR A 5 0.95 -9.43 -2.85
C THR A 5 0.59 -8.09 -2.19
N LEU A 6 -0.26 -7.27 -2.82
CA LEU A 6 -0.73 -6.00 -2.25
C LEU A 6 -1.60 -6.20 -1.01
N ASP A 7 -2.51 -7.17 -1.01
CA ASP A 7 -3.31 -7.52 0.17
C ASP A 7 -2.41 -7.92 1.35
N ARG A 8 -1.45 -8.83 1.11
CA ARG A 8 -0.48 -9.21 2.15
C ARG A 8 0.35 -8.03 2.61
N LEU A 9 0.81 -7.19 1.69
CA LEU A 9 1.62 -6.02 2.00
C LEU A 9 0.83 -5.04 2.88
N GLY A 10 -0.42 -4.75 2.52
CA GLY A 10 -1.32 -3.92 3.30
C GLY A 10 -1.42 -4.42 4.75
N ASP A 11 -1.73 -5.70 4.95
CA ASP A 11 -1.82 -6.29 6.30
C ASP A 11 -0.49 -6.30 7.06
N THR A 12 0.63 -6.48 6.34
CA THR A 12 1.97 -6.46 6.94
C THR A 12 2.33 -5.04 7.41
N LEU A 13 1.94 -4.02 6.63
CA LEU A 13 2.19 -2.61 6.96
C LEU A 13 1.25 -2.09 8.05
N LEU A 14 0.00 -2.54 8.02
CA LEU A 14 -1.04 -2.18 8.97
C LEU A 14 -2.03 -3.34 9.13
N PRO A 15 -2.01 -4.08 10.26
CA PRO A 15 -2.89 -5.21 10.47
C PRO A 15 -4.37 -4.87 10.26
N GLY A 16 -5.05 -5.64 9.39
CA GLY A 16 -6.45 -5.47 9.04
C GLY A 16 -6.71 -4.58 7.81
N ALA A 17 -5.67 -4.03 7.17
CA ALA A 17 -5.84 -3.23 5.96
C ALA A 17 -6.45 -4.03 4.80
N ARG A 18 -6.13 -5.32 4.67
CA ARG A 18 -6.76 -6.20 3.68
C ARG A 18 -8.27 -6.28 3.87
N ASP A 19 -8.71 -6.59 5.08
CA ASP A 19 -10.15 -6.69 5.40
C ASP A 19 -10.88 -5.36 5.23
N ARG A 20 -10.15 -4.25 5.32
CA ARG A 20 -10.67 -2.90 5.07
C ARG A 20 -10.67 -2.52 3.58
N GLY A 21 -10.19 -3.38 2.70
CA GLY A 21 -10.24 -3.22 1.24
C GLY A 21 -9.03 -2.51 0.63
N PHE A 22 -7.84 -2.66 1.20
CA PHE A 22 -6.62 -1.98 0.73
C PHE A 22 -6.36 -2.10 -0.78
N THR A 23 -6.38 -3.30 -1.35
CA THR A 23 -6.14 -3.45 -2.80
C THR A 23 -7.26 -2.83 -3.64
N HIS A 24 -8.51 -2.90 -3.18
CA HIS A 24 -9.65 -2.27 -3.86
C HIS A 24 -9.56 -0.74 -3.83
N PHE A 25 -9.05 -0.16 -2.74
CA PHE A 25 -8.75 1.27 -2.64
C PHE A 25 -7.64 1.69 -3.59
N ILE A 26 -6.55 0.92 -3.68
CA ILE A 26 -5.49 1.21 -4.66
C ILE A 26 -6.04 1.15 -6.09
N ASP A 27 -6.82 0.11 -6.41
CA ASP A 27 -7.40 -0.06 -7.74
C ASP A 27 -8.31 1.11 -8.13
N SER A 28 -9.19 1.55 -7.22
CA SER A 28 -10.10 2.67 -7.47
C SER A 28 -9.38 4.01 -7.62
N GLN A 29 -8.41 4.28 -6.75
CA GLN A 29 -7.66 5.53 -6.76
C GLN A 29 -6.71 5.59 -7.97
N ALA A 30 -5.88 4.54 -8.15
CA ALA A 30 -4.81 4.55 -9.12
C ALA A 30 -5.26 4.17 -10.55
N GLY A 31 -6.43 3.53 -10.69
CA GLY A 31 -7.06 3.20 -11.97
C GLY A 31 -7.92 4.32 -12.57
N GLY A 32 -8.27 5.33 -11.78
CA GLY A 32 -9.04 6.50 -12.22
C GLY A 32 -8.21 7.58 -12.94
N PRO A 33 -8.84 8.70 -13.33
CA PRO A 33 -8.12 9.86 -13.86
C PRO A 33 -7.11 10.39 -12.84
N ALA A 34 -5.89 10.72 -13.28
CA ALA A 34 -4.84 11.24 -12.40
C ALA A 34 -5.25 12.53 -11.65
N ALA A 35 -6.16 13.32 -12.20
CA ALA A 35 -6.70 14.52 -11.56
C ALA A 35 -7.54 14.20 -10.30
N ASP A 36 -8.12 13.00 -10.24
CA ASP A 36 -9.01 12.54 -9.18
C ASP A 36 -8.29 11.67 -8.15
N PHE A 37 -7.02 11.31 -8.40
CA PHE A 37 -6.21 10.55 -7.45
C PHE A 37 -5.96 11.39 -6.17
N LEU A 38 -6.33 10.83 -5.01
CA LEU A 38 -6.21 11.49 -3.71
C LEU A 38 -5.08 10.91 -2.84
N GLY A 39 -4.41 9.86 -3.30
CA GLY A 39 -3.33 9.19 -2.56
C GLY A 39 -2.04 10.01 -2.46
N LEU A 40 -1.18 9.63 -1.52
CA LEU A 40 0.04 10.37 -1.17
C LEU A 40 0.99 10.55 -2.37
N LEU A 41 1.03 9.57 -3.28
CA LEU A 41 1.94 9.57 -4.44
C LEU A 41 1.79 10.83 -5.32
N ARG A 42 0.61 11.46 -5.34
CA ARG A 42 0.35 12.72 -6.07
C ARG A 42 1.25 13.86 -5.62
N TYR A 43 1.58 13.88 -4.33
CA TYR A 43 2.37 14.93 -3.70
C TYR A 43 3.88 14.69 -3.79
N MET A 44 4.30 13.56 -4.39
CA MET A 44 5.70 13.14 -4.46
C MET A 44 6.34 13.41 -5.83
N ASP A 45 5.74 14.29 -6.65
CA ASP A 45 6.14 14.57 -8.04
C ASP A 45 6.29 13.32 -8.93
N TRP A 46 5.61 12.22 -8.57
CA TRP A 46 5.62 11.00 -9.36
C TRP A 46 4.70 11.14 -10.58
N PRO A 47 5.13 10.74 -11.79
CA PRO A 47 4.31 10.89 -12.97
C PRO A 47 3.15 9.87 -13.00
N PRO A 48 1.95 10.24 -13.46
CA PRO A 48 0.92 9.27 -13.81
C PRO A 48 1.33 8.45 -15.06
N PRO A 49 0.75 7.25 -15.29
CA PRO A 49 -0.34 6.63 -14.52
C PRO A 49 0.14 6.05 -13.18
N TYR A 50 -0.60 6.36 -12.10
CA TYR A 50 -0.20 5.96 -10.74
C TYR A 50 -0.30 4.45 -10.49
N ALA A 51 -1.17 3.73 -11.20
CA ALA A 51 -1.27 2.26 -11.10
C ALA A 51 0.08 1.56 -11.34
N ALA A 52 0.91 2.09 -12.25
CA ALA A 52 2.22 1.51 -12.56
C ALA A 52 3.14 1.47 -11.32
N PHE A 53 3.08 2.49 -10.44
CA PHE A 53 3.86 2.51 -9.21
C PHE A 53 3.56 1.30 -8.30
N TYR A 54 2.28 0.99 -8.10
CA TYR A 54 1.84 -0.11 -7.25
C TYR A 54 2.11 -1.48 -7.89
N VAL A 55 1.86 -1.60 -9.20
CA VAL A 55 2.11 -2.84 -9.94
C VAL A 55 3.60 -3.17 -9.98
N ASP A 56 4.45 -2.21 -10.34
CA ASP A 56 5.90 -2.40 -10.45
C ASP A 56 6.55 -2.63 -9.09
N GLY A 57 6.09 -1.92 -8.06
CA GLY A 57 6.54 -2.12 -6.68
C GLY A 57 6.15 -3.50 -6.12
N ALA A 58 4.92 -3.95 -6.37
CA ALA A 58 4.48 -5.29 -5.99
C ALA A 58 5.26 -6.39 -6.74
N ALA A 59 5.56 -6.20 -8.02
CA ALA A 59 6.39 -7.12 -8.79
C ALA A 59 7.83 -7.19 -8.27
N ALA A 60 8.42 -6.04 -7.92
CA ALA A 60 9.75 -5.98 -7.32
C ALA A 60 9.80 -6.64 -5.93
N LEU A 61 8.75 -6.46 -5.12
CA LEU A 61 8.60 -7.13 -3.83
C LEU A 61 8.48 -8.65 -3.97
N GLU A 62 7.71 -9.11 -4.95
CA GLU A 62 7.56 -10.53 -5.26
C GLU A 62 8.89 -11.15 -5.70
N ALA A 63 9.63 -10.48 -6.59
CA ALA A 63 10.95 -10.92 -7.03
C ALA A 63 11.95 -10.99 -5.86
N LEU A 64 11.92 -10.00 -4.97
CA LEU A 64 12.76 -9.98 -3.77
C LEU A 64 12.42 -11.14 -2.81
N SER A 65 11.12 -11.42 -2.63
CA SER A 65 10.66 -12.54 -1.82
C SER A 65 11.12 -13.88 -2.42
N GLN A 66 10.97 -14.05 -3.74
CA GLN A 66 11.39 -15.25 -4.43
C GLN A 66 12.90 -15.49 -4.32
N ASP A 67 13.71 -14.43 -4.43
CA ASP A 67 15.17 -14.51 -4.30
C ASP A 67 15.62 -14.89 -2.88
N ARG A 68 14.98 -14.33 -1.85
CA ARG A 68 15.42 -14.53 -0.45
C ARG A 68 14.82 -15.74 0.25
N HIS A 69 13.57 -16.10 -0.10
CA HIS A 69 12.80 -17.12 0.61
C HIS A 69 12.33 -18.26 -0.30
N ALA A 70 12.62 -18.20 -1.61
CA ALA A 70 12.13 -19.16 -2.60
C ALA A 70 10.60 -19.31 -2.62
N ALA A 71 9.88 -18.26 -2.17
CA ALA A 71 8.44 -18.25 -2.00
C ALA A 71 7.86 -16.89 -2.43
N PRO A 72 6.60 -16.88 -2.88
CA PRO A 72 5.89 -15.63 -3.16
C PRO A 72 5.64 -14.85 -1.87
N PHE A 73 5.60 -13.51 -1.94
CA PHE A 73 5.52 -12.67 -0.74
C PHE A 73 4.28 -12.96 0.11
N HIS A 74 3.15 -13.22 -0.54
CA HIS A 74 1.89 -13.54 0.12
C HIS A 74 1.86 -14.89 0.84
N ALA A 75 2.87 -15.75 0.66
CA ALA A 75 3.00 -17.04 1.33
C ALA A 75 4.04 -17.03 2.47
N LEU A 76 4.76 -15.92 2.68
CA LEU A 76 5.69 -15.79 3.80
C LEU A 76 4.94 -15.75 5.13
N ASP A 77 5.55 -16.30 6.18
CA ASP A 77 5.07 -16.07 7.54
C ASP A 77 5.20 -14.58 7.95
N ASP A 78 4.59 -14.21 9.07
CA ASP A 78 4.55 -12.81 9.51
C ASP A 78 5.93 -12.24 9.84
N GLY A 79 6.85 -13.07 10.34
CA GLY A 79 8.21 -12.65 10.67
C GLY A 79 9.02 -12.32 9.43
N ASP A 80 9.00 -13.23 8.45
CA ASP A 80 9.69 -13.08 7.18
C ASP A 80 9.10 -11.92 6.36
N ALA A 81 7.77 -11.80 6.29
CA ALA A 81 7.12 -10.68 5.61
C ALA A 81 7.52 -9.33 6.24
N THR A 82 7.50 -9.24 7.57
CA THR A 82 7.91 -8.04 8.30
C THR A 82 9.38 -7.70 8.07
N ALA A 83 10.27 -8.69 8.15
CA ALA A 83 11.70 -8.48 7.92
C ALA A 83 12.00 -8.02 6.49
N LEU A 84 11.29 -8.57 5.50
CA LEU A 84 11.45 -8.19 4.11
C LEU A 84 10.93 -6.77 3.85
N VAL A 85 9.77 -6.40 4.41
CA VAL A 85 9.24 -5.03 4.38
C VAL A 85 10.18 -4.04 5.08
N ALA A 86 10.73 -4.40 6.24
CA ALA A 86 11.72 -3.57 6.94
C ALA A 86 12.95 -3.31 6.07
N SER A 87 13.40 -4.30 5.29
CA SER A 87 14.57 -4.14 4.41
C SER A 87 14.34 -3.13 3.28
N ILE A 88 13.14 -3.10 2.67
CA ILE A 88 12.81 -2.13 1.61
C ILE A 88 12.54 -0.74 2.16
N SER A 89 12.15 -0.64 3.44
CA SER A 89 12.00 0.65 4.12
C SER A 89 13.35 1.33 4.39
N ALA A 90 14.40 0.52 4.63
CA ALA A 90 15.70 1.02 5.07
C ALA A 90 16.64 1.37 3.91
N ALA A 91 16.57 0.64 2.80
CA ALA A 91 17.49 0.80 1.68
C ALA A 91 16.91 0.26 0.36
N GLN A 92 17.64 0.47 -0.73
CA GLN A 92 17.36 -0.12 -2.05
C GLN A 92 18.00 -1.52 -2.14
N PRO A 93 17.22 -2.62 -2.22
CA PRO A 93 17.79 -3.95 -2.43
C PRO A 93 18.41 -4.10 -3.83
N ALA A 94 19.46 -4.93 -3.95
CA ALA A 94 20.26 -5.04 -5.18
C ALA A 94 19.49 -5.53 -6.41
N ASN A 95 18.51 -6.41 -6.23
CA ASN A 95 17.65 -6.97 -7.28
C ASN A 95 16.29 -6.27 -7.39
N TRP A 96 16.13 -5.09 -6.79
CA TRP A 96 14.88 -4.34 -6.86
C TRP A 96 14.78 -3.55 -8.16
N SER A 97 13.77 -3.86 -8.98
CA SER A 97 13.53 -3.24 -10.30
C SER A 97 12.26 -2.38 -10.37
N GLY A 98 11.64 -2.04 -9.23
CA GLY A 98 10.45 -1.18 -9.16
C GLY A 98 10.78 0.29 -8.81
N PRO A 99 9.79 1.08 -8.35
CA PRO A 99 10.00 2.42 -7.80
C PRO A 99 11.04 2.40 -6.67
N PRO A 100 11.66 3.52 -6.27
CA PRO A 100 12.59 3.52 -5.14
C PRO A 100 11.98 2.81 -3.92
N ALA A 101 12.66 1.79 -3.39
CA ALA A 101 12.08 0.85 -2.43
C ALA A 101 11.58 1.55 -1.14
N PRO A 102 12.33 2.50 -0.56
CA PRO A 102 11.82 3.28 0.58
C PRO A 102 10.60 4.14 0.24
N LEU A 103 10.52 4.66 -1.00
CA LEU A 103 9.35 5.42 -1.47
C LEU A 103 8.13 4.52 -1.62
N PHE A 104 8.31 3.32 -2.20
CA PHE A 104 7.25 2.32 -2.31
C PHE A 104 6.70 1.92 -0.94
N TYR A 105 7.58 1.63 0.03
CA TYR A 105 7.19 1.40 1.42
C TYR A 105 6.42 2.58 2.01
N PHE A 106 6.95 3.79 1.86
CA PHE A 106 6.36 5.00 2.47
C PHE A 106 4.95 5.29 1.94
N VAL A 107 4.78 5.26 0.62
CA VAL A 107 3.49 5.50 -0.06
C VAL A 107 2.47 4.43 0.30
N THR A 108 2.82 3.15 0.11
CA THR A 108 1.88 2.04 0.40
C THR A 108 1.47 1.97 1.87
N ARG A 109 2.37 2.33 2.80
CA ARG A 109 2.04 2.44 4.21
C ARG A 109 1.07 3.57 4.49
N SER A 110 1.25 4.74 3.86
CA SER A 110 0.31 5.86 3.98
C SER A 110 -1.07 5.47 3.48
N ASP A 111 -1.14 4.85 2.30
CA ASP A 111 -2.40 4.43 1.70
C ASP A 111 -3.12 3.38 2.57
N ALA A 112 -2.37 2.50 3.25
CA ALA A 112 -2.95 1.55 4.20
C ALA A 112 -3.57 2.27 5.42
N VAL A 113 -2.92 3.33 5.91
CA VAL A 113 -3.47 4.20 6.96
C VAL A 113 -4.74 4.90 6.47
N ASP A 114 -4.76 5.42 5.25
CA ASP A 114 -5.92 6.10 4.67
C ASP A 114 -7.12 5.16 4.55
N VAL A 115 -6.92 3.92 4.08
CA VAL A 115 -8.03 2.95 3.94
C VAL A 115 -8.61 2.51 5.29
N CYS A 116 -7.76 2.42 6.32
CA CYS A 116 -8.15 1.98 7.65
C CYS A 116 -8.77 3.10 8.48
N TYR A 117 -8.15 4.28 8.44
CA TYR A 117 -8.40 5.37 9.38
C TYR A 117 -8.84 6.68 8.72
N GLY A 118 -8.79 6.82 7.40
CA GLY A 118 -9.33 7.97 6.67
C GLY A 118 -10.87 7.99 6.56
N THR A 119 -11.55 6.98 7.12
CA THR A 119 -13.00 6.79 7.05
C THR A 119 -13.69 7.12 8.37
N MET A 120 -15.00 7.41 8.35
CA MET A 120 -15.77 7.65 9.59
C MET A 120 -15.66 6.49 10.58
N ASP A 121 -15.74 5.24 10.09
CA ASP A 121 -15.57 4.04 10.91
C ASP A 121 -14.14 3.90 11.46
N GLY A 122 -13.15 4.35 10.69
CA GLY A 122 -11.76 4.42 11.11
C GLY A 122 -11.54 5.39 12.28
N PHE A 123 -12.07 6.61 12.17
CA PHE A 123 -12.05 7.59 13.24
C PHE A 123 -12.77 7.09 14.51
N ALA A 124 -13.92 6.45 14.34
CA ALA A 124 -14.65 5.83 15.45
C ALA A 124 -13.82 4.76 16.17
N ALA A 125 -13.11 3.91 15.42
CA ALA A 125 -12.22 2.89 16.00
C ALA A 125 -11.04 3.49 16.79
N LEU A 126 -10.57 4.68 16.42
CA LEU A 126 -9.54 5.42 17.15
C LEU A 126 -10.08 6.21 18.36
N ASN A 127 -11.40 6.19 18.59
CA ASN A 127 -12.07 7.06 19.55
C ASN A 127 -11.77 8.55 19.30
N VAL A 128 -11.65 8.93 18.02
CA VAL A 128 -11.42 10.31 17.57
C VAL A 128 -12.70 10.82 16.91
N PRO A 129 -13.21 12.01 17.28
CA PRO A 129 -14.37 12.59 16.62
C PRO A 129 -14.11 12.85 15.14
N TYR A 130 -14.98 12.33 14.26
CA TYR A 130 -14.99 12.70 12.84
C TYR A 130 -15.73 14.03 12.68
N VAL A 131 -14.99 15.14 12.55
CA VAL A 131 -15.55 16.50 12.48
C VAL A 131 -15.77 16.89 11.01
N ALA A 132 -16.72 16.23 10.35
CA ALA A 132 -17.06 16.56 8.96
C ALA A 132 -17.75 17.93 8.87
N HIS A 133 -17.25 18.83 8.03
CA HIS A 133 -18.05 19.98 7.61
C HIS A 133 -19.12 19.56 6.57
N ILE A 134 -18.75 18.63 5.68
CA ILE A 134 -19.64 17.95 4.74
C ILE A 134 -19.28 16.46 4.78
N PRO A 135 -20.22 15.54 5.06
CA PRO A 135 -19.93 14.11 5.04
C PRO A 135 -19.59 13.63 3.62
N PRO A 136 -18.60 12.73 3.46
CA PRO A 136 -18.32 12.15 2.17
C PRO A 136 -19.49 11.24 1.72
N PRO A 137 -19.85 11.25 0.42
CA PRO A 137 -20.94 10.43 -0.09
C PRO A 137 -20.60 8.95 -0.16
N GLU A 138 -19.31 8.63 -0.27
CA GLU A 138 -18.76 7.29 -0.37
C GLU A 138 -17.59 7.14 0.62
N ARG A 139 -17.12 5.91 0.79
CA ARG A 139 -16.07 5.59 1.76
C ARG A 139 -14.70 6.16 1.34
N TRP A 140 -14.44 6.19 0.04
CA TRP A 140 -13.28 6.75 -0.64
C TRP A 140 -13.61 6.91 -2.12
#